data_AF-A0A352KGD4-F1
#
_entry.id   AF-A0A352KGD4-F1
#
_cell.length_a   1.000
_cell.length_b   1.000
_cell.length_c   1.000
_cell.angle_alpha   90.00
_cell.angle_beta   90.00
_cell.angle_gamma   90.00
#
_symmetry.space_group_name_H-M   'P 1'
#
loop_
_entity.id
_entity.type
_entity.pdbx_description
1 polymer ?
#
loop_
_entity_poly.entity_id
_entity_poly.type
_entity_poly.pdbx_seq_one_letter_code
_entity_poly.pdbx_strand_id
1 'polypeptide(L)'
;AQDRDIPRNRVLRDEALVEIAGHPPKSIKELGDLRNVPKGVAEGRLGQALLAAILEGVALDEAELPTLPKKPAVTTNNGSLVELMKVLLKRQCEEAGVAPRLVANATDLELIAADDNAPVPALSGWRYELFGQAALNLKHGKLALAANGRKVRLIELDTE
;
A
#
# COMPACT_ATOMS: atom_id res chain seq x y z
N ALA A 1 12.50 -22.25 8.48
CA ALA A 1 11.22 -22.21 9.22
C ALA A 1 10.38 -23.43 8.86
N GLN A 2 10.07 -23.62 7.57
CA GLN A 2 9.38 -24.80 7.04
C GLN A 2 10.06 -26.12 7.45
N ASP A 3 11.37 -26.26 7.27
CA ASP A 3 12.12 -27.48 7.66
C ASP A 3 11.96 -27.88 9.14
N ARG A 4 11.67 -26.92 10.01
CA ARG A 4 11.56 -27.11 11.46
C ARG A 4 10.12 -27.02 11.95
N ASP A 5 9.17 -26.80 11.03
CA ASP A 5 7.75 -26.57 11.31
C ASP A 5 7.50 -25.61 12.49
N ILE A 6 8.16 -24.44 12.45
CA ILE A 6 7.98 -23.39 13.47
C ILE A 6 7.70 -22.03 12.83
N PRO A 7 6.97 -21.14 13.53
CA PRO A 7 6.70 -19.78 13.07
C PRO A 7 8.00 -19.04 12.68
N ARG A 8 7.95 -18.24 11.62
CA ARG A 8 9.10 -17.45 11.11
C ARG A 8 9.74 -16.61 12.21
N ASN A 9 8.94 -15.88 12.98
CA ASN A 9 9.42 -15.02 14.07
C ASN A 9 10.07 -15.79 15.23
N ARG A 10 9.86 -17.12 15.30
CA ARG A 10 10.54 -17.99 16.26
C ARG A 10 11.92 -18.43 15.78
N VAL A 11 12.18 -18.38 14.48
CA VAL A 11 13.51 -18.62 13.90
C VAL A 11 14.41 -17.41 14.13
N LEU A 12 13.95 -16.24 13.71
CA LEU A 12 14.60 -14.95 13.90
C LEU A 12 13.52 -13.86 13.83
N ARG A 13 13.62 -12.82 14.66
CA ARG A 13 12.64 -11.73 14.68
C ARG A 13 12.86 -10.78 13.51
N ASP A 14 11.79 -10.17 13.02
CA ASP A 14 11.86 -9.23 11.90
C ASP A 14 12.70 -7.99 12.26
N GLU A 15 12.66 -7.54 13.52
CA GLU A 15 13.50 -6.43 13.99
C GLU A 15 15.00 -6.74 13.86
N ALA A 16 15.40 -8.01 14.05
CA ALA A 16 16.77 -8.44 13.86
C ALA A 16 17.16 -8.43 12.37
N LEU A 17 16.25 -8.82 11.48
CA LEU A 17 16.47 -8.76 10.03
C LEU A 17 16.66 -7.32 9.56
N VAL A 18 15.86 -6.38 10.08
CA VAL A 18 15.99 -4.94 9.77
C VAL A 18 17.31 -4.37 10.29
N GLU A 19 17.71 -4.73 11.51
CA GLU A 19 18.99 -4.31 12.10
C GLU A 19 20.18 -4.83 11.28
N ILE A 20 20.16 -6.11 10.88
CA ILE A 20 21.16 -6.73 10.02
C ILE A 20 21.24 -6.03 8.65
N ALA A 21 20.10 -5.73 8.04
CA ALA A 21 20.07 -5.06 6.74
C ALA A 21 20.64 -3.63 6.81
N GLY A 22 20.41 -2.92 7.91
CA GLY A 22 20.95 -1.58 8.12
C GLY A 22 22.44 -1.56 8.48
N HIS A 23 22.91 -2.57 9.22
CA HIS A 23 24.30 -2.70 9.66
C HIS A 23 24.78 -4.14 9.43
N PRO A 24 25.15 -4.51 8.18
CA PRO A 24 25.49 -5.89 7.85
C PRO A 24 26.76 -6.33 8.59
N PRO A 25 26.66 -7.33 9.50
CA PRO A 25 27.82 -7.82 10.23
C PRO A 25 28.75 -8.59 9.31
N LYS A 26 30.06 -8.46 9.55
CA LYS A 26 31.11 -9.14 8.76
C LYS A 26 31.67 -10.37 9.45
N SER A 27 31.28 -10.60 10.70
CA SER A 27 31.77 -11.71 11.52
C SER A 27 30.67 -12.23 12.45
N ILE A 28 30.84 -13.47 12.94
CA ILE A 28 29.93 -14.07 13.94
C ILE A 28 29.90 -13.24 15.23
N LYS A 29 31.03 -12.64 15.59
CA LYS A 29 31.14 -11.75 16.75
C LYS A 29 30.25 -10.53 16.57
N GLU A 30 30.38 -9.82 15.44
CA GLU A 30 29.54 -8.67 15.13
C GLU A 30 28.05 -9.04 15.06
N LEU A 31 27.73 -10.21 14.49
CA LEU A 31 26.36 -10.72 14.45
C LEU A 31 25.79 -10.96 15.87
N GLY A 32 26.61 -11.43 16.80
CA GLY A 32 26.23 -11.65 18.20
C GLY A 32 26.19 -10.38 19.05
N ASP A 33 26.82 -9.30 18.60
CA ASP A 33 26.78 -7.97 19.23
C ASP A 33 25.51 -7.18 18.87
N LEU A 34 24.76 -7.61 17.83
CA LEU A 34 23.49 -7.02 17.45
C LEU A 34 22.42 -7.23 18.53
N ARG A 35 21.68 -6.16 18.85
CA ARG A 35 20.76 -6.15 20.00
C ARG A 35 19.64 -7.17 19.84
N ASN A 36 19.13 -7.34 18.63
CA ASN A 36 17.97 -8.18 18.37
C ASN A 36 18.33 -9.62 17.98
N VAL A 37 19.61 -9.97 17.89
CA VAL A 37 20.07 -11.33 17.57
C VAL A 37 20.43 -12.07 18.86
N PRO A 38 19.72 -13.15 19.21
CA PRO A 38 20.10 -13.95 20.38
C PRO A 38 21.48 -14.60 20.18
N LYS A 39 22.35 -14.56 21.19
CA LYS A 39 23.71 -15.14 21.12
C LYS A 39 23.74 -16.59 20.64
N GLY A 40 22.84 -17.44 21.15
CA GLY A 40 22.74 -18.85 20.73
C GLY A 40 22.33 -19.04 19.26
N VAL A 41 21.71 -18.03 18.64
CA VAL A 41 21.44 -18.01 17.21
C VAL A 41 22.70 -17.61 16.44
N ALA A 42 23.36 -16.52 16.86
CA ALA A 42 24.56 -15.99 16.21
C ALA A 42 25.72 -17.01 16.21
N GLU A 43 25.98 -17.65 17.34
CA GLU A 43 27.10 -18.61 17.50
C GLU A 43 26.78 -20.01 16.92
N GLY A 44 25.50 -20.28 16.65
CA GLY A 44 25.04 -21.57 16.14
C GLY A 44 25.15 -21.74 14.63
N ARG A 45 24.76 -22.92 14.13
CA ARG A 45 24.71 -23.24 12.69
C ARG A 45 23.86 -22.23 11.89
N LEU A 46 22.80 -21.70 12.51
CA LEU A 46 21.95 -20.71 11.86
C LEU A 46 22.68 -19.38 11.64
N GLY A 47 23.45 -18.91 12.63
CA GLY A 47 24.23 -17.67 12.50
C GLY A 47 25.33 -17.78 11.46
N GLN A 48 25.98 -18.94 11.32
CA GLN A 48 26.95 -19.19 10.25
C GLN A 48 26.33 -19.13 8.86
N ALA A 49 25.19 -19.80 8.67
CA ALA A 49 24.47 -19.75 7.39
C ALA A 49 23.93 -18.34 7.09
N LEU A 50 23.46 -17.63 8.11
CA LEU A 50 22.99 -16.26 8.00
C LEU A 50 24.12 -15.31 7.62
N LEU A 51 25.28 -15.41 8.25
CA LEU A 51 26.45 -14.60 7.92
C LEU A 51 26.91 -14.85 6.48
N ALA A 52 26.94 -16.11 6.03
CA ALA A 52 27.27 -16.42 4.64
C ALA A 52 26.31 -15.74 3.65
N ALA A 53 25.00 -15.82 3.89
CA ALA A 53 23.99 -15.16 3.05
C ALA A 53 24.09 -13.62 3.07
N ILE A 54 24.44 -13.03 4.22
CA ILE A 54 24.68 -11.58 4.33
C ILE A 54 25.87 -11.18 3.46
N LEU A 55 26.99 -11.90 3.57
CA LEU A 55 28.20 -11.61 2.80
C LEU A 55 27.97 -11.79 1.30
N GLU A 56 27.21 -12.79 0.90
CA GLU A 56 26.77 -13.00 -0.48
C GLU A 56 25.96 -11.80 -0.97
N GLY A 57 24.94 -11.37 -0.22
CA GLY A 57 24.10 -10.22 -0.60
C GLY A 57 24.85 -8.89 -0.65
N VAL A 58 25.82 -8.68 0.24
CA VAL A 58 26.68 -7.47 0.25
C VAL A 58 27.67 -7.45 -0.92
N ALA A 59 28.02 -8.63 -1.45
CA ALA A 59 28.94 -8.75 -2.58
C ALA A 59 28.26 -8.65 -3.96
N LEU A 60 26.92 -8.63 -4.02
CA LEU A 60 26.18 -8.49 -5.28
C LEU A 60 26.44 -7.12 -5.92
N ASP A 61 26.55 -7.12 -7.25
CA ASP A 61 26.61 -5.88 -8.03
C ASP A 61 25.24 -5.17 -8.00
N GLU A 62 25.26 -3.83 -8.11
CA GLU A 62 24.03 -3.03 -8.06
C GLU A 62 23.02 -3.42 -9.15
N ALA A 63 23.49 -3.94 -10.29
CA ALA A 63 22.67 -4.42 -11.39
C ALA A 63 21.91 -5.73 -11.08
N GLU A 64 22.36 -6.51 -10.09
CA GLU A 64 21.73 -7.77 -9.67
C GLU A 64 20.72 -7.56 -8.53
N LEU A 65 20.68 -6.36 -7.95
CA LEU A 65 19.75 -6.04 -6.87
C LEU A 65 18.30 -6.05 -7.38
N PRO A 66 17.35 -6.56 -6.57
CA PRO A 66 15.95 -6.57 -6.94
C PRO A 66 15.42 -5.14 -7.04
N THR A 67 14.68 -4.86 -8.12
CA THR A 67 13.98 -3.58 -8.26
C THR A 67 12.84 -3.49 -7.24
N LEU A 68 12.90 -2.49 -6.36
CA LEU A 68 11.79 -2.21 -5.46
C LEU A 68 10.55 -1.80 -6.27
N PRO A 69 9.35 -2.31 -5.93
CA PRO A 69 8.13 -1.86 -6.58
C PRO A 69 7.98 -0.34 -6.35
N LYS A 70 7.78 0.40 -7.44
CA LYS A 70 7.50 1.84 -7.35
C LYS A 70 6.24 2.01 -6.53
N LYS A 71 6.35 2.61 -5.34
CA LYS A 71 5.17 3.13 -4.65
C LYS A 71 4.55 4.18 -5.57
N PRO A 72 3.24 4.11 -5.88
CA PRO A 72 2.58 5.18 -6.62
C PRO A 72 2.90 6.49 -5.90
N ALA A 73 3.36 7.49 -6.66
CA ALA A 73 3.51 8.83 -6.11
C ALA A 73 2.10 9.33 -5.79
N VAL A 74 1.67 9.18 -4.54
CA VAL A 74 0.45 9.81 -4.05
C VAL A 74 0.75 11.30 -4.04
N THR A 75 0.37 12.00 -5.11
CA THR A 75 0.50 13.45 -5.18
C THR A 75 -0.37 14.03 -4.07
N THR A 76 0.25 14.62 -3.06
CA THR A 76 -0.36 15.11 -1.82
C THR A 76 -1.39 16.24 -2.02
N ASN A 77 -1.68 16.63 -3.27
CA ASN A 77 -2.46 17.82 -3.60
C ASN A 77 -3.96 17.57 -3.80
N ASN A 78 -4.42 16.31 -3.74
CA ASN A 78 -5.81 15.96 -4.08
C ASN A 78 -6.70 15.68 -2.85
N GLY A 79 -6.26 16.02 -1.63
CA GLY A 79 -6.98 15.68 -0.39
C GLY A 79 -8.44 16.13 -0.38
N SER A 80 -8.72 17.37 -0.78
CA SER A 80 -10.10 17.89 -0.84
C SER A 80 -10.95 17.17 -1.88
N LEU A 81 -10.38 16.82 -3.05
CA LEU A 81 -11.09 16.06 -4.07
C LEU A 81 -11.42 14.64 -3.58
N VAL A 82 -10.48 13.99 -2.90
CA VAL A 82 -10.70 12.67 -2.29
C VAL A 82 -11.82 12.72 -1.24
N GLU A 83 -11.90 13.78 -0.42
CA GLU A 83 -13.02 13.95 0.52
C GLU A 83 -14.36 14.13 -0.18
N LEU A 84 -14.43 14.89 -1.28
CA LEU A 84 -15.63 15.00 -2.10
C LEU A 84 -16.02 13.64 -2.71
N MET A 85 -15.05 12.87 -3.20
CA MET A 85 -15.27 11.53 -3.73
C MET A 85 -15.78 10.56 -2.65
N LYS A 86 -15.33 10.66 -1.40
CA LYS A 86 -15.87 9.87 -0.28
C LYS A 86 -17.35 10.18 -0.02
N VAL A 87 -17.72 11.46 -0.06
CA VAL A 87 -19.12 11.89 0.10
C VAL A 87 -19.97 11.36 -1.07
N LEU A 88 -19.49 11.49 -2.30
CA LEU A 88 -20.15 10.95 -3.49
C LEU A 88 -20.34 9.43 -3.38
N LEU A 89 -19.27 8.70 -3.07
CA LEU A 89 -19.29 7.24 -2.91
C LEU A 89 -20.33 6.81 -1.89
N LYS A 90 -20.33 7.45 -0.71
CA LYS A 90 -21.29 7.15 0.35
C LYS A 90 -22.72 7.34 -0.12
N ARG A 91 -23.04 8.48 -0.75
CA ARG A 91 -24.38 8.77 -1.29
C ARG A 91 -24.81 7.72 -2.31
N GLN A 92 -23.93 7.35 -3.23
CA GLN A 92 -24.25 6.43 -4.32
C GLN A 92 -24.47 5.00 -3.81
N CYS A 93 -23.66 4.58 -2.83
CA CYS A 93 -23.80 3.32 -2.14
C CYS A 93 -25.07 3.23 -1.27
N GLU A 94 -25.46 4.32 -0.61
CA GLU A 94 -26.73 4.40 0.14
C GLU A 94 -27.94 4.22 -0.77
N GLU A 95 -27.93 4.82 -1.97
CA GLU A 95 -29.01 4.65 -2.96
C GLU A 95 -29.05 3.25 -3.56
N ALA A 96 -27.90 2.64 -3.83
CA ALA A 96 -27.80 1.31 -4.42
C ALA A 96 -27.91 0.15 -3.40
N GLY A 97 -27.87 0.44 -2.10
CA GLY A 97 -27.86 -0.59 -1.05
C GLY A 97 -26.57 -1.42 -1.01
N VAL A 98 -25.43 -0.86 -1.43
CA VAL A 98 -24.14 -1.54 -1.51
C VAL A 98 -23.17 -0.99 -0.47
N ALA A 99 -22.36 -1.83 0.16
CA ALA A 99 -21.34 -1.36 1.09
C ALA A 99 -20.22 -0.58 0.34
N PRO A 100 -19.85 0.65 0.76
CA PRO A 100 -18.84 1.48 0.09
C PRO A 100 -17.51 0.78 -0.19
N ARG A 101 -17.04 -0.03 0.78
CA ARG A 101 -15.78 -0.79 0.65
C ARG A 101 -15.78 -1.84 -0.46
N LEU A 102 -16.96 -2.29 -0.93
CA LEU A 102 -17.04 -3.21 -2.07
C LEU A 102 -16.84 -2.50 -3.41
N VAL A 103 -17.06 -1.18 -3.44
CA VAL A 103 -16.95 -0.33 -4.62
C VAL A 103 -15.56 0.28 -4.71
N ALA A 104 -15.09 0.96 -3.67
CA ALA A 104 -13.78 1.59 -3.63
C ALA A 104 -13.24 1.74 -2.19
N ASN A 105 -11.91 1.71 -2.03
CA ASN A 105 -11.21 2.07 -0.80
C ASN A 105 -10.52 3.44 -0.92
N ALA A 106 -9.92 3.95 0.16
CA ALA A 106 -9.27 5.26 0.17
C ALA A 106 -8.12 5.38 -0.85
N THR A 107 -7.31 4.34 -1.00
CA THR A 107 -6.24 4.27 -2.00
C THR A 107 -6.81 4.32 -3.42
N ASP A 108 -7.93 3.65 -3.68
CA ASP A 108 -8.58 3.72 -5.00
C ASP A 108 -9.01 5.16 -5.33
N LEU A 109 -9.58 5.88 -4.35
CA LEU A 109 -9.98 7.28 -4.52
C LEU A 109 -8.80 8.22 -4.77
N GLU A 110 -7.68 8.02 -4.06
CA GLU A 110 -6.44 8.76 -4.29
C GLU A 110 -5.90 8.53 -5.70
N LEU A 111 -5.93 7.28 -6.18
CA LEU A 111 -5.49 6.93 -7.52
C LEU A 111 -6.40 7.54 -8.60
N ILE A 112 -7.73 7.48 -8.44
CA ILE A 112 -8.67 8.13 -9.38
C ILE A 112 -8.48 9.64 -9.40
N ALA A 113 -8.26 10.25 -8.23
CA ALA A 113 -8.00 11.68 -8.15
C ALA A 113 -6.71 12.07 -8.89
N ALA A 114 -5.69 11.22 -8.89
CA ALA A 114 -4.43 11.45 -9.59
C ALA A 114 -4.49 11.12 -11.10
N ASP A 115 -5.19 10.07 -11.50
CA ASP A 115 -5.18 9.53 -12.87
C ASP A 115 -6.58 9.07 -13.31
N ASP A 116 -7.02 9.53 -14.48
CA ASP A 116 -8.31 9.15 -15.07
C ASP A 116 -8.36 7.69 -15.50
N ASN A 117 -7.19 7.07 -15.72
CA ASN A 117 -7.04 5.67 -16.13
C ASN A 117 -6.44 4.82 -15.01
N ALA A 118 -6.60 5.25 -13.76
CA ALA A 118 -6.11 4.51 -12.60
C ALA A 118 -6.51 3.03 -12.67
N PRO A 119 -5.57 2.08 -12.46
CA PRO A 119 -5.84 0.65 -12.56
C PRO A 119 -6.58 0.13 -11.32
N VAL A 120 -7.79 0.64 -11.07
CA VAL A 120 -8.61 0.34 -9.90
C VAL A 120 -9.95 -0.27 -10.29
N PRO A 121 -10.52 -1.17 -9.47
CA PRO A 121 -11.80 -1.82 -9.79
C PRO A 121 -12.95 -0.83 -9.99
N ALA A 122 -12.91 0.31 -9.30
CA ALA A 122 -13.91 1.37 -9.37
C ALA A 122 -14.08 1.98 -10.78
N LEU A 123 -13.06 1.87 -11.64
CA LEU A 123 -13.10 2.36 -13.02
C LEU A 123 -13.46 1.27 -14.06
N SER A 124 -14.05 0.16 -13.61
CA SER A 124 -14.46 -0.94 -14.50
C SER A 124 -15.77 -1.61 -14.10
N GLY A 125 -16.48 -2.16 -15.10
CA GLY A 125 -17.69 -2.95 -14.91
C GLY A 125 -18.79 -2.22 -14.13
N TRP A 126 -19.56 -2.95 -13.32
CA TRP A 126 -20.67 -2.39 -12.55
C TRP A 126 -20.26 -1.31 -11.54
N ARG A 127 -18.99 -1.30 -11.08
CA ARG A 127 -18.49 -0.26 -10.18
C ARG A 127 -18.28 1.07 -10.90
N TYR A 128 -17.92 1.02 -12.18
CA TYR A 128 -17.83 2.20 -13.02
C TYR A 128 -19.19 2.85 -13.20
N GLU A 129 -20.20 2.04 -13.52
CA GLU A 129 -21.59 2.49 -13.68
C GLU A 129 -22.14 3.06 -12.37
N LEU A 130 -21.86 2.41 -11.23
CA LEU A 130 -22.33 2.87 -9.93
C LEU A 130 -21.60 4.14 -9.47
N PHE A 131 -20.28 4.20 -9.57
CA PHE A 131 -19.47 5.26 -8.94
C PHE A 131 -18.40 5.86 -9.86
N GLY A 132 -17.65 5.03 -10.60
CA GLY A 132 -16.47 5.48 -11.35
C GLY A 132 -16.75 6.62 -12.32
N GLN A 133 -17.84 6.54 -13.09
CA GLN A 133 -18.24 7.60 -14.02
C GLN A 133 -18.54 8.92 -13.29
N ALA A 134 -19.27 8.86 -12.17
CA ALA A 134 -19.60 10.03 -11.38
C ALA A 134 -18.35 10.63 -10.71
N ALA A 135 -17.40 9.79 -10.27
CA ALA A 135 -16.14 10.24 -9.69
C ALA A 135 -15.27 11.00 -10.71
N LEU A 136 -15.20 10.51 -11.95
CA LEU A 136 -14.52 11.22 -13.04
C LEU A 136 -15.25 12.52 -13.39
N ASN A 137 -16.58 12.51 -13.48
CA ASN A 137 -17.34 13.74 -13.73
C ASN A 137 -17.13 14.79 -12.63
N LEU A 138 -17.07 14.37 -11.36
CA LEU A 138 -16.75 15.23 -10.22
C LEU A 138 -15.33 15.81 -10.33
N LYS A 139 -14.33 14.97 -10.67
CA LYS A 139 -12.94 15.38 -10.90
C LYS A 139 -12.82 16.43 -12.00
N HIS A 140 -13.58 16.29 -13.09
CA HIS A 140 -13.55 17.21 -14.23
C HIS A 140 -14.48 18.41 -14.11
N GLY A 141 -15.12 18.62 -12.95
CA GLY A 141 -16.03 19.76 -12.75
C GLY A 141 -17.31 19.69 -13.58
N LYS A 142 -17.71 18.48 -14.01
CA LYS A 142 -18.99 18.21 -14.70
C LYS A 142 -20.11 17.79 -13.74
N LEU A 143 -19.75 17.57 -12.46
CA LEU A 143 -20.65 17.15 -11.40
C LEU A 143 -20.34 17.94 -10.13
N ALA A 144 -21.36 18.47 -9.48
CA ALA A 144 -21.27 19.11 -8.18
C ALA A 144 -22.08 18.35 -7.12
N LEU A 145 -21.65 18.49 -5.87
CA LEU A 145 -22.36 18.00 -4.69
C LEU A 145 -23.05 19.17 -3.99
N ALA A 146 -24.34 19.04 -3.72
CA ALA A 146 -25.11 19.99 -2.93
C ALA A 146 -25.80 19.30 -1.75
N ALA A 147 -25.90 20.00 -0.62
CA ALA A 147 -26.70 19.54 0.51
C ALA A 147 -28.15 20.02 0.36
N ASN A 148 -29.11 19.10 0.55
CA ASN A 148 -30.52 19.42 0.76
C ASN A 148 -30.96 18.82 2.09
N GLY A 149 -30.90 19.62 3.15
CA GLY A 149 -31.13 19.16 4.53
C GLY A 149 -30.09 18.11 4.92
N ARG A 150 -30.55 16.88 5.18
CA ARG A 150 -29.70 15.74 5.56
C ARG A 150 -29.24 14.88 4.38
N LYS A 151 -29.65 15.20 3.15
CA LYS A 151 -29.32 14.42 1.95
C LYS A 151 -28.32 15.16 1.07
N VAL A 152 -27.43 14.42 0.44
CA VAL A 152 -26.56 14.92 -0.63
C VAL A 152 -27.26 14.72 -1.97
N ARG A 153 -27.28 15.76 -2.81
CA ARG A 153 -27.78 15.71 -4.19
C ARG A 153 -26.67 16.03 -5.17
N LEU A 154 -26.77 15.43 -6.34
CA LEU A 154 -25.88 15.68 -7.47
C LEU A 154 -26.49 16.77 -8.36
N ILE A 155 -25.63 17.66 -8.85
CA ILE A 155 -25.98 18.68 -9.84
C ILE A 155 -25.04 18.49 -11.02
N GLU A 156 -25.59 18.26 -12.20
CA GLU A 156 -24.81 18.27 -13.44
C GLU A 156 -24.43 19.72 -13.75
N LEU A 157 -23.15 19.92 -14.08
CA LEU A 157 -22.62 21.22 -14.45
C LEU A 157 -22.48 21.24 -15.97
N ASP A 158 -23.22 22.14 -16.62
CA ASP A 158 -23.02 22.44 -18.02
C ASP A 158 -21.62 23.05 -18.15
N THR A 159 -20.77 22.34 -18.89
CA THR A 159 -19.44 22.83 -19.26
C THR A 159 -19.63 23.60 -20.56
N GLU A 160 -19.77 24.93 -20.47
CA GLU A 160 -19.63 25.83 -21.62
C GLU A 160 -18.24 25.71 -22.27
#